data_AF-A0A7C3ES37-F1
#
_entry.id   AF-A0A7C3ES37-F1
#
_cell.length_a   1.000
_cell.length_b   1.000
_cell.length_c   1.000
_cell.angle_alpha   90.00
_cell.angle_beta   90.00
_cell.angle_gamma   90.00
#
_symmetry.space_group_name_H-M   'P 1'
#
loop_
_entity.id
_entity.type
_entity.pdbx_description
1 polymer ?
#
loop_
_entity_poly.entity_id
_entity_poly.type
_entity_poly.pdbx_seq_one_letter_code
_entity_poly.pdbx_strand_id
1 'polypeptide(L)'
;MVNDFAARVLARLNKDEFEKVASKRIRDIFGEPCASSIMYHLGDPSVFKDPSLFETKIQAMFGIGADLILTKILDDVEKPKKHAKPTKKKEAP
;
A
#
# COMPACT_ATOMS: atom_id res chain seq x y z
N MET A 1 -15.47 -9.10 -12.67
CA MET A 1 -14.12 -9.62 -12.36
C MET A 1 -13.87 -9.33 -10.91
N VAL A 2 -13.75 -10.36 -10.07
CA VAL A 2 -13.36 -10.18 -8.67
C VAL A 2 -11.89 -9.79 -8.72
N ASN A 3 -11.57 -8.56 -8.33
CA ASN A 3 -10.18 -8.13 -8.21
C ASN A 3 -9.53 -9.03 -7.16
N ASP A 4 -8.55 -9.84 -7.58
CA ASP A 4 -7.91 -10.86 -6.75
C ASP A 4 -6.85 -10.25 -5.81
N PHE A 5 -7.01 -8.98 -5.41
CA PHE A 5 -6.03 -8.23 -4.62
C PHE A 5 -5.68 -8.99 -3.34
N ALA A 6 -6.70 -9.38 -2.59
CA ALA A 6 -6.50 -10.03 -1.31
C ALA A 6 -5.78 -11.37 -1.44
N ALA A 7 -6.16 -12.19 -2.42
CA ALA A 7 -5.51 -13.48 -2.67
C ALA A 7 -4.06 -13.32 -3.13
N ARG A 8 -3.77 -12.33 -4.00
CA ARG A 8 -2.39 -12.03 -4.44
C ARG A 8 -1.51 -11.54 -3.30
N VAL A 9 -2.07 -10.71 -2.40
CA VAL A 9 -1.36 -10.25 -1.20
C VAL A 9 -1.08 -11.42 -0.27
N LEU A 10 -2.09 -12.22 0.08
CA LEU A 10 -1.95 -13.35 1.01
C LEU A 10 -1.06 -14.48 0.46
N ALA A 11 -0.93 -14.61 -0.86
CA ALA A 11 -0.01 -15.55 -1.49
C ALA A 11 1.47 -15.15 -1.35
N ARG A 12 1.76 -13.89 -0.99
CA ARG A 12 3.13 -13.33 -0.97
C ARG A 12 3.54 -12.77 0.38
N LEU A 13 2.62 -12.20 1.14
CA LEU A 13 2.87 -11.50 2.39
C LEU A 13 1.97 -12.03 3.49
N ASN A 14 2.53 -12.08 4.70
CA ASN A 14 1.75 -12.26 5.91
C ASN A 14 1.04 -10.95 6.29
N LYS A 15 0.01 -11.06 7.14
CA LYS A 15 -0.83 -9.93 7.57
C LYS A 15 -0.02 -8.75 8.14
N ASP A 16 0.99 -9.03 8.97
CA ASP A 16 1.87 -8.00 9.54
C ASP A 16 2.78 -7.31 8.50
N GLU A 17 3.17 -8.01 7.44
CA GLU A 17 3.95 -7.40 6.37
C GLU A 17 3.06 -6.55 5.46
N PHE A 18 1.84 -7.02 5.19
CA PHE A 18 0.85 -6.27 4.46
C PHE A 18 0.54 -4.94 5.16
N GLU A 19 0.32 -4.93 6.47
CA GLU A 19 0.08 -3.71 7.25
C GLU A 19 1.18 -2.67 7.01
N LYS A 20 2.44 -3.10 7.06
CA LYS A 20 3.60 -2.22 6.85
C LYS A 20 3.67 -1.69 5.42
N VAL A 21 3.45 -2.55 4.42
CA VAL A 21 3.48 -2.16 3.00
C VAL A 21 2.34 -1.20 2.67
N ALA A 22 1.11 -1.54 3.06
CA ALA A 22 -0.07 -0.72 2.83
C ALA A 22 0.06 0.64 3.53
N SER A 23 0.45 0.66 4.81
CA SER A 23 0.62 1.90 5.56
C SER A 23 1.70 2.79 4.97
N LYS A 24 2.84 2.20 4.58
CA LYS A 24 3.93 2.93 3.94
C LYS A 24 3.48 3.52 2.60
N ARG A 25 2.73 2.77 1.78
CA ARG A 25 2.27 3.27 0.49
C ARG A 25 1.19 4.32 0.58
N ILE A 26 0.28 4.23 1.54
CA ILE A 26 -0.66 5.32 1.82
C ILE A 26 0.11 6.61 2.18
N ARG A 27 1.16 6.52 2.99
CA ARG A 27 2.03 7.66 3.31
C ARG A 27 2.80 8.20 2.11
N ASP A 28 3.27 7.33 1.23
CA ASP A 28 4.02 7.71 0.02
C ASP A 28 3.13 8.37 -1.04
N ILE A 29 1.90 7.89 -1.20
CA ILE A 29 0.93 8.42 -2.18
C ILE A 29 0.37 9.77 -1.73
N PHE A 30 -0.02 9.89 -0.46
CA PHE A 30 -0.76 11.05 0.04
C PHE A 30 0.08 12.03 0.87
N GLY A 31 1.28 11.64 1.30
CA GLY A 31 2.09 12.40 2.26
C GLY A 31 1.61 12.23 3.71
N GLU A 32 2.48 12.52 4.68
CA GLU A 32 2.20 12.34 6.13
C GLU A 32 0.90 12.98 6.65
N PRO A 33 0.55 14.24 6.33
CA PRO A 33 -0.64 14.86 6.89
C PRO A 33 -1.93 14.20 6.38
N CYS A 34 -2.01 13.90 5.08
CA CYS A 34 -3.20 13.29 4.49
C CYS A 34 -3.30 11.79 4.79
N ALA A 35 -2.17 11.07 4.82
CA ALA A 35 -2.14 9.65 5.11
C ALA A 35 -2.70 9.33 6.51
N SER A 36 -2.41 10.17 7.50
CA SER A 36 -2.92 9.99 8.86
C SER A 36 -4.44 10.13 8.92
N SER A 37 -5.00 11.12 8.21
CA SER A 37 -6.46 11.27 8.07
C SER A 37 -7.09 10.09 7.32
N ILE A 38 -6.44 9.60 6.26
CA ILE A 38 -6.95 8.44 5.50
C ILE A 38 -6.93 7.18 6.37
N MET A 39 -5.84 6.92 7.10
CA MET A 39 -5.75 5.81 8.05
C MET A 39 -6.86 5.91 9.12
N TYR A 40 -7.09 7.12 9.64
CA TYR A 40 -8.17 7.36 10.59
C TYR A 40 -9.56 7.10 10.00
N HIS A 41 -9.81 7.52 8.76
CA HIS A 41 -11.08 7.30 8.06
C HIS A 41 -11.29 5.87 7.58
N LEU A 42 -10.20 5.14 7.28
CA LEU A 42 -10.25 3.70 7.00
C LEU A 42 -10.74 2.94 8.24
N GLY A 43 -10.43 3.48 9.42
CA GLY A 43 -10.99 3.08 10.70
C GLY A 43 -10.06 2.17 11.47
N ASP A 44 -10.57 1.01 11.85
CA ASP A 44 -9.89 0.09 12.75
C ASP A 44 -8.56 -0.44 12.16
N PRO A 45 -7.49 -0.59 12.96
CA PRO A 45 -6.22 -1.17 12.50
C PRO A 45 -6.37 -2.58 11.91
N SER A 46 -7.44 -3.31 12.22
CA SER A 46 -7.77 -4.60 11.60
C SER A 46 -7.91 -4.51 10.08
N VAL A 47 -8.28 -3.33 9.53
CA VAL A 47 -8.35 -3.10 8.09
C VAL A 47 -6.98 -3.31 7.43
N PHE A 48 -5.89 -2.90 8.09
CA PHE A 48 -4.54 -3.09 7.55
C PHE A 48 -3.98 -4.51 7.75
N LYS A 49 -4.70 -5.36 8.49
CA LYS A 49 -4.35 -6.78 8.69
C LYS A 49 -5.18 -7.71 7.82
N ASP A 50 -6.20 -7.19 7.15
CA ASP A 50 -7.09 -7.96 6.30
C ASP A 50 -7.13 -7.33 4.89
N PRO A 51 -6.42 -7.93 3.90
CA PRO A 51 -6.35 -7.40 2.55
C PRO A 51 -7.70 -7.24 1.85
N SER A 52 -8.67 -8.11 2.14
CA SER A 52 -10.03 -8.04 1.57
C SER A 52 -10.81 -6.86 2.15
N LEU A 53 -10.72 -6.67 3.47
CA LEU A 53 -11.33 -5.54 4.15
C LEU A 53 -10.69 -4.21 3.69
N PHE A 54 -9.37 -4.19 3.55
CA PHE A 54 -8.62 -3.05 3.04
C PHE A 54 -9.09 -2.66 1.63
N GLU A 55 -9.16 -3.61 0.71
CA GLU A 55 -9.64 -3.37 -0.66
C GLU A 55 -11.04 -2.76 -0.65
N THR A 56 -11.96 -3.36 0.10
CA THR A 56 -13.35 -2.90 0.19
C THR A 56 -13.42 -1.46 0.71
N LYS A 57 -12.65 -1.14 1.75
CA LYS A 57 -12.62 0.19 2.37
C LYS A 57 -11.99 1.24 1.46
N ILE A 58 -10.90 0.89 0.77
CA ILE A 58 -10.24 1.79 -0.18
C ILE A 58 -11.15 2.04 -1.40
N GLN A 59 -11.82 1.02 -1.91
CA GLN A 59 -12.84 1.17 -2.96
C GLN A 59 -14.01 2.05 -2.50
N ALA A 60 -14.50 1.87 -1.28
CA ALA A 60 -15.57 2.70 -0.74
C ALA A 60 -15.15 4.17 -0.56
N MET A 61 -13.88 4.44 -0.23
CA MET A 61 -13.40 5.79 0.06
C MET A 61 -12.98 6.55 -1.21
N PHE A 62 -12.32 5.89 -2.16
CA PHE A 62 -11.73 6.53 -3.34
C PHE A 62 -12.46 6.19 -4.66
N GLY A 63 -13.42 5.26 -4.63
CA GLY A 63 -14.17 4.84 -5.81
C GLY A 63 -13.24 4.37 -6.93
N ILE A 64 -13.34 5.00 -8.10
CA ILE A 64 -12.51 4.67 -9.28
C ILE A 64 -11.01 4.89 -9.00
N GLY A 65 -10.65 5.82 -8.12
CA GLY A 65 -9.25 6.09 -7.75
C GLY A 65 -8.63 5.01 -6.87
N ALA A 66 -9.43 4.13 -6.27
CA ALA A 66 -8.96 3.01 -5.45
C ALA A 66 -8.08 2.04 -6.22
N ASP A 67 -8.38 1.80 -7.49
CA ASP A 67 -7.67 0.83 -8.33
C ASP A 67 -6.18 1.21 -8.48
N LEU A 68 -5.88 2.50 -8.61
CA LEU A 68 -4.51 3.00 -8.66
C LEU A 68 -3.75 2.73 -7.36
N ILE A 69 -4.41 2.91 -6.22
CA ILE A 69 -3.82 2.68 -4.88
C ILE A 69 -3.53 1.19 -4.70
N LEU A 70 -4.52 0.33 -5.00
CA LEU A 70 -4.41 -1.12 -4.87
C LEU A 70 -3.35 -1.67 -5.83
N THR A 71 -3.31 -1.18 -7.08
CA THR A 71 -2.29 -1.55 -8.06
C THR A 71 -0.88 -1.17 -7.60
N LYS A 72 -0.71 0.02 -7.00
CA LYS A 72 0.59 0.44 -6.46
C LYS A 72 1.03 -0.41 -5.28
N ILE A 73 0.11 -0.80 -4.41
CA ILE A 73 0.41 -1.71 -3.30
C ILE A 73 0.80 -3.09 -3.83
N LEU A 74 0.04 -3.63 -4.80
CA LEU A 74 0.38 -4.89 -5.46
C LEU A 74 1.75 -4.85 -6.14
N ASP A 75 2.11 -3.75 -6.80
CA ASP A 75 3.44 -3.63 -7.43
C ASP A 75 4.57 -3.78 -6.40
N ASP A 76 4.41 -3.25 -5.18
CA ASP A 76 5.36 -3.45 -4.06
C ASP A 76 5.34 -4.88 -3.50
N VAL A 77 4.17 -5.52 -3.48
CA VAL A 77 4.04 -6.92 -3.05
C VAL A 77 4.70 -7.87 -4.06
N GLU A 78 4.54 -7.59 -5.36
CA GLU A 78 4.99 -8.45 -6.45
C GLU A 78 6.43 -8.20 -6.87
N LYS A 79 6.97 -7.00 -6.65
CA LYS A 79 8.38 -6.71 -6.87
C LYS A 79 9.15 -6.88 -5.55
N PRO A 80 9.75 -8.06 -5.29
CA PRO A 80 10.77 -8.14 -4.25
C PRO A 80 11.92 -7.24 -4.66
N LYS A 81 12.11 -6.13 -3.91
CA LYS A 81 13.21 -5.16 -3.98
C LYS A 81 14.31 -5.51 -5.01
N LYS A 82 14.15 -5.10 -6.26
CA LYS A 82 15.32 -4.85 -7.11
C LYS A 82 15.84 -3.46 -6.73
N HIS A 83 17.04 -3.43 -6.18
CA HIS A 83 17.83 -2.25 -5.84
C HIS A 83 17.46 -1.00 -6.65
N ALA A 84 16.89 0.01 -5.99
CA ALA A 84 17.25 1.39 -6.31
C ALA A 84 18.63 1.62 -5.68
N LYS A 85 19.68 1.54 -6.51
CA LYS A 85 21.05 1.94 -6.16
C LYS A 85 21.04 3.30 -5.47
N PRO A 86 21.86 3.54 -4.44
CA PRO A 86 22.13 4.88 -3.96
C PRO A 86 22.98 5.58 -5.02
N THR A 87 22.42 6.52 -5.78
CA THR A 87 23.25 7.49 -6.49
C THR A 87 23.86 8.44 -5.47
N LYS A 88 24.96 8.00 -4.84
CA LYS A 88 26.02 8.90 -4.38
C LYS A 88 26.45 9.73 -5.59
N LYS A 89 25.99 10.97 -5.72
CA LYS A 89 26.81 12.00 -6.37
C LYS A 89 27.72 12.58 -5.31
N LYS A 90 28.89 11.96 -5.17
CA LYS A 90 30.11 12.71 -4.85
C LYS A 90 30.42 13.53 -6.10
N GLU A 91 30.48 14.84 -5.96
CA GLU A 91 31.49 15.64 -6.64
C GLU A 91 31.64 16.95 -5.85
N ALA A 92 32.69 16.98 -5.03
CA ALA A 92 33.47 18.18 -4.80
C ALA A 92 34.42 18.33 -6.01
N PRO A 93 34.96 19.51 -6.31
CA PRO A 93 35.78 20.33 -5.40
C PRO A 93 35.17 21.68 -5.01
#